data_AF-A0A1P8C5M0-F1
#
_entry.id   AF-A0A1P8C5M0-F1
#
_cell.length_a   1.000
_cell.length_b   1.000
_cell.length_c   1.000
_cell.angle_alpha   90.00
_cell.angle_beta   90.00
_cell.angle_gamma   90.00
#
_symmetry.space_group_name_H-M   'P 1'
#
loop_
_entity.id
_entity.type
_entity.pdbx_description
1 polymer ?
#
loop_
_entity_poly.entity_id
_entity_poly.type
_entity_poly.pdbx_seq_one_letter_code
_entity_poly.pdbx_strand_id
1 'polypeptide(L)' 'MPTVKQLIRNARQPIRNARKSAALKGCPQRRGTCARVYTINPKKPNSALRKVARVQYGVKKPKK' A
#
# COMPACT_ATOMS: atom_id res chain seq x y z
N MET A 1 -2.18 34.18 4.91
CA MET A 1 -3.64 33.96 4.95
C MET A 1 -4.20 34.30 3.58
N PRO A 2 -4.85 33.36 2.87
CA PRO A 2 -5.30 33.61 1.50
C PRO A 2 -6.52 34.54 1.44
N THR A 3 -6.59 35.38 0.41
CA THR A 3 -7.71 36.30 0.17
C THR A 3 -8.87 35.61 -0.54
N VAL A 4 -10.10 36.13 -0.42
CA VAL A 4 -11.30 35.56 -1.07
C VAL A 4 -11.12 35.46 -2.59
N LYS A 5 -10.52 36.47 -3.24
CA LYS A 5 -10.22 36.45 -4.69
C LYS A 5 -9.21 35.36 -5.09
N GLN A 6 -8.34 34.91 -4.18
CA GLN A 6 -7.46 33.77 -4.43
C GLN A 6 -8.23 32.44 -4.39
N LEU A 7 -9.17 32.29 -3.46
CA LEU A 7 -10.02 31.10 -3.35
C LEU A 7 -11.03 30.99 -4.50
N ILE A 8 -11.55 32.12 -5.00
CA ILE A 8 -12.42 32.16 -6.18
C ILE A 8 -11.67 31.71 -7.44
N ARG A 9 -10.42 32.16 -7.64
CA ARG A 9 -9.61 31.77 -8.80
C ARG A 9 -9.07 30.34 -8.69
N ASN A 10 -8.61 29.95 -7.50
CA ASN A 10 -8.01 28.66 -7.22
C ASN A 10 -8.66 28.05 -5.97
N ALA A 11 -9.67 27.22 -6.19
CA ALA A 11 -10.32 26.50 -5.11
C ALA A 11 -9.33 25.55 -4.41
N ARG A 12 -9.44 25.43 -3.09
CA ARG A 12 -8.62 24.49 -2.30
C ARG A 12 -8.92 23.07 -2.76
N GLN A 13 -7.88 22.31 -3.05
CA GLN A 13 -8.00 20.90 -3.39
C GLN A 13 -7.90 20.04 -2.12
N PRO A 14 -8.73 18.99 -1.98
CA PRO A 14 -8.62 18.07 -0.87
C PRO A 14 -7.32 17.27 -0.97
N ILE A 15 -6.71 16.98 0.19
CA ILE A 15 -5.52 16.13 0.27
C ILE A 15 -5.96 14.69 0.00
N ARG A 16 -5.43 14.08 -1.06
CA ARG A 16 -5.72 12.68 -1.40
C ARG A 16 -4.77 11.74 -0.64
N ASN A 17 -5.33 10.89 0.21
CA ASN A 17 -4.57 9.88 0.95
C ASN A 17 -4.37 8.61 0.12
N ALA A 18 -3.14 8.09 0.07
CA ALA A 18 -2.84 6.84 -0.61
C ALA A 18 -3.21 5.62 0.25
N ARG A 19 -3.84 4.61 -0.35
CA ARG A 19 -4.14 3.34 0.34
C ARG A 19 -2.86 2.52 0.52
N LYS A 20 -2.57 2.12 1.76
CA LYS A 20 -1.43 1.25 2.11
C LYS A 20 -1.50 -0.13 1.43
N SER A 21 -2.71 -0.63 1.17
CA SER A 21 -2.99 -1.99 0.67
C SER A 21 -3.31 -2.02 -0.84
N ALA A 22 -2.41 -1.50 -1.68
CA ALA A 22 -2.64 -1.43 -3.13
C ALA A 22 -2.85 -2.80 -3.83
N ALA A 23 -2.37 -3.90 -3.24
CA ALA A 23 -2.51 -5.23 -3.83
C ALA A 23 -3.96 -5.77 -3.82
N LEU A 24 -4.78 -5.32 -2.87
CA LEU A 24 -6.16 -5.80 -2.66
C LEU A 24 -7.18 -5.16 -3.62
N LYS A 25 -6.82 -4.07 -4.32
CA LYS A 25 -7.71 -3.36 -5.28
C LYS A 25 -9.11 -3.01 -4.73
N GLY A 26 -9.24 -2.80 -3.42
CA GLY A 26 -10.52 -2.50 -2.78
C GLY A 26 -11.35 -3.71 -2.38
N CYS A 27 -10.92 -4.93 -2.71
CA CYS A 27 -11.53 -6.16 -2.18
C CYS A 27 -11.11 -6.36 -0.71
N PRO A 28 -11.99 -6.91 0.15
CA PRO A 28 -11.64 -7.21 1.54
C PRO A 28 -10.56 -8.30 1.64
N GLN A 29 -10.61 -9.31 0.77
CA GLN A 29 -9.65 -10.41 0.69
C GLN A 29 -9.42 -10.79 -0.77
N ARG A 30 -8.26 -11.39 -1.08
CA ARG A 30 -7.93 -11.81 -2.44
C ARG A 30 -7.13 -13.11 -2.46
N ARG A 31 -7.59 -14.09 -3.25
CA ARG A 31 -6.88 -15.35 -3.46
C ARG A 31 -5.57 -15.10 -4.22
N GLY A 32 -4.52 -15.83 -3.84
CA GLY A 32 -3.21 -15.80 -4.49
C GLY A 32 -2.47 -17.11 -4.27
N THR A 33 -1.39 -17.32 -5.02
CA THR A 33 -0.53 -18.51 -4.92
C THR A 33 0.78 -18.16 -4.24
N CYS A 34 1.27 -19.01 -3.33
CA CYS A 34 2.55 -18.84 -2.67
C CYS A 34 3.68 -19.17 -3.65
N ALA A 35 4.47 -18.16 -4.03
CA ALA A 35 5.61 -18.34 -4.92
C ALA A 35 6.91 -18.70 -4.17
N ARG A 36 7.04 -18.25 -2.92
CA ARG A 36 8.19 -18.59 -2.05
C ARG A 36 7.79 -18.50 -0.60
N VAL A 37 8.22 -19.47 0.21
CA VAL A 37 8.07 -19.48 1.67
C VAL A 37 9.45 -19.43 2.30
N TYR A 38 9.64 -18.55 3.30
CA TYR A 38 10.94 -18.33 3.93
C TYR A 38 10.78 -17.64 5.30
N THR A 39 11.88 -17.44 6.00
CA THR A 39 11.93 -16.77 7.31
C THR A 39 12.62 -15.41 7.22
N ILE A 40 12.17 -14.43 8.01
CA ILE A 40 12.76 -13.09 8.13
C ILE A 40 12.93 -12.74 9.61
N ASN A 41 14.04 -12.08 9.97
CA ASN A 41 14.24 -11.49 11.29
C ASN A 41 13.55 -10.11 11.38
N PRO A 42 12.80 -9.79 12.46
CA PRO A 42 12.15 -8.50 12.63
C PRO A 42 13.17 -7.35 12.79
N LYS A 43 12.73 -6.11 12.61
CA LYS A 43 13.55 -4.93 12.92
C LYS A 43 13.84 -4.88 14.43
N LYS A 44 15.04 -4.45 14.80
CA LYS A 44 15.41 -4.12 16.19
C LYS A 44 14.33 -3.21 16.82
N PRO A 45 14.00 -3.35 18.12
CA PRO A 45 14.70 -4.12 19.16
C PRO A 45 14.30 -5.60 19.24
N ASN A 46 13.35 -6.05 18.41
CA ASN A 46 12.79 -7.38 18.53
C ASN A 46 13.73 -8.46 17.97
N SER A 47 13.65 -9.67 18.51
CA SER A 47 14.34 -10.87 18.01
C SER A 47 13.35 -12.03 17.89
N ALA A 48 13.25 -12.61 16.68
CA ALA A 48 12.42 -13.79 16.38
C ALA A 48 12.65 -14.26 14.93
N LEU A 49 12.22 -15.48 14.60
CA LEU A 49 12.08 -15.95 13.22
C LEU A 49 10.62 -15.76 12.77
N ARG A 50 10.35 -14.88 11.80
CA ARG A 50 9.01 -14.67 11.23
C ARG A 50 8.84 -15.53 9.97
N LYS A 51 7.91 -16.49 9.99
CA LYS A 51 7.50 -17.25 8.80
C LYS A 51 6.70 -16.34 7.88
N VAL A 52 7.15 -16.18 6.64
CA VAL A 52 6.51 -15.31 5.64
C VAL A 52 6.44 -15.97 4.27
N ALA A 53 5.54 -15.48 3.43
CA ALA A 53 5.36 -15.97 2.07
C ALA A 53 5.28 -14.81 1.06
N ARG A 54 5.92 -14.98 -0.10
CA ARG A 54 5.73 -14.11 -1.26
C ARG A 54 4.55 -14.65 -2.06
N VAL A 55 3.44 -13.91 -2.07
CA VAL A 55 2.19 -14.31 -2.74
C VAL A 55 2.06 -13.60 -4.10
N GLN A 56 1.71 -14.35 -5.14
CA GLN A 56 1.34 -13.82 -6.45
C GLN A 56 -0.19 -13.75 -6.57
N TYR A 57 -0.70 -12.60 -7.00
CA TYR A 57 -2.12 -12.41 -7.31
C TYR A 57 -2.30 -12.46 -8.83
N GLY A 58 -3.43 -13.01 -9.31
CA GLY A 58 -3.67 -13.28 -10.73
C GLY A 58 -3.66 -12.08 -11.67
N VAL A 59 -3.47 -10.85 -11.18
CA VAL A 59 -3.19 -9.68 -12.03
C VAL A 59 -1.76 -9.26 -11.77
N LYS A 60 -0.86 -9.60 -12.70
CA LYS A 60 0.52 -9.10 -12.71
C LYS A 60 0.45 -7.57 -12.52
N LYS A 61 1.05 -7.06 -11.45
CA LYS A 61 1.32 -5.61 -11.42
C LYS A 61 2.22 -5.32 -12.62
N PRO A 62 1.94 -4.30 -13.45
CA PRO A 62 2.91 -3.86 -14.44
C PRO A 62 4.21 -3.57 -13.69
N LYS A 63 5.31 -4.17 -14.16
CA LYS A 63 6.65 -3.78 -13.69
C LYS A 63 6.76 -2.29 -14.03
N LYS A 64 7.07 -1.47 -13.02
CA LYS A 64 7.58 -0.12 -13.29
C LYS A 64 8.90 -0.26 -14.03
#